data_AF-A0A9D6A3W1-F1
#
_entry.id   AF-A0A9D6A3W1-F1
#
_cell.length_a   1.000
_cell.length_b   1.000
_cell.length_c   1.000
_cell.angle_alpha   90.00
_cell.angle_beta   90.00
_cell.angle_gamma   90.00
#
_symmetry.space_group_name_H-M   'P 1'
#
loop_
_entity.id
_entity.type
_entity.pdbx_description
1 polymer ?
#
loop_
_entity_poly.entity_id
_entity_poly.type
_entity_poly.pdbx_seq_one_letter_code
_entity_poly.pdbx_strand_id
1 'polypeptide(L)'
;PEVATVGLTEDQAREHYGDIRVGKFPFVANGRALASGETEGFVKVILDNKYGEILGIHIIGAMAAEMISQASLIMEMEATAEEVIAT
;
A
#
# COMPACT_ATOMS: atom_id res chain seq x y z
N PRO A 1 -14.71 -7.78 -3.72
CA PRO A 1 -13.73 -6.71 -4.03
C PRO A 1 -12.53 -7.33 -4.77
N GLU A 2 -11.81 -6.53 -5.56
CA GLU A 2 -10.60 -6.98 -6.23
C GLU A 2 -9.43 -7.03 -5.25
N VAL A 3 -8.38 -7.76 -5.64
CA VAL A 3 -7.14 -7.88 -4.87
C VAL A 3 -5.97 -7.65 -5.81
N ALA A 4 -5.06 -6.77 -5.43
CA ALA A 4 -3.83 -6.51 -6.17
C ALA A 4 -2.68 -6.22 -5.20
N THR A 5 -1.48 -6.70 -5.53
CA THR A 5 -0.30 -6.58 -4.67
C THR A 5 0.94 -6.38 -5.50
N VAL A 6 1.89 -5.60 -4.98
CA VAL A 6 3.25 -5.45 -5.53
C VAL A 6 4.26 -5.38 -4.39
N GLY A 7 5.48 -5.88 -4.63
CA GLY A 7 6.54 -5.97 -3.63
C GLY A 7 6.36 -7.12 -2.65
N LEU A 8 6.94 -6.96 -1.46
CA LEU A 8 7.02 -8.00 -0.44
C LEU A 8 5.71 -8.15 0.36
N THR A 9 5.47 -9.34 0.89
CA THR A 9 4.52 -9.54 2.00
C THR A 9 5.15 -9.11 3.32
N GLU A 10 4.34 -8.97 4.38
CA GLU A 10 4.88 -8.64 5.71
C GLU A 10 5.85 -9.71 6.21
N ASP A 11 5.56 -10.99 5.94
CA ASP A 11 6.42 -12.08 6.38
C ASP A 11 7.75 -12.07 5.61
N GLN A 12 7.71 -11.85 4.29
CA GLN A 12 8.91 -11.68 3.48
C GLN A 12 9.71 -10.44 3.90
N ALA A 13 9.04 -9.31 4.14
CA ALA A 13 9.70 -8.09 4.57
C ALA A 13 10.36 -8.26 5.96
N ARG A 14 9.72 -8.98 6.90
CA ARG A 14 10.35 -9.33 8.19
C ARG A 14 11.55 -10.26 8.02
N GLU A 15 11.49 -11.19 7.07
CA GLU A 15 12.62 -12.09 6.77
C GLU A 15 13.83 -11.32 6.19
N HIS A 16 13.59 -10.35 5.31
CA HIS A 16 14.65 -9.60 4.63
C HIS A 16 15.17 -8.39 5.42
N TYR A 17 14.30 -7.66 6.12
CA TYR A 17 14.61 -6.37 6.77
C TYR A 17 14.52 -6.41 8.30
N GLY A 18 14.00 -7.50 8.88
CA GLY A 18 13.80 -7.62 10.32
C GLY A 18 12.61 -6.79 10.80
N ASP A 19 12.89 -5.67 11.46
CA ASP A 19 11.85 -4.77 11.95
C ASP A 19 11.30 -3.91 10.82
N ILE A 20 9.98 -3.89 10.67
CA ILE A 20 9.26 -3.22 9.58
C ILE A 20 8.11 -2.39 10.14
N ARG A 21 7.72 -1.35 9.42
CA ARG A 21 6.50 -0.59 9.72
C ARG A 21 5.41 -0.96 8.74
N VAL A 22 4.18 -1.05 9.23
CA VAL A 22 3.01 -1.38 8.40
C VAL A 22 1.94 -0.32 8.60
N GLY A 23 1.59 0.37 7.51
CA GLY A 23 0.44 1.28 7.44
C GLY A 23 -0.76 0.57 6.82
N LYS A 24 -1.95 0.77 7.38
CA LYS A 24 -3.20 0.24 6.82
C LYS A 24 -4.28 1.31 6.84
N PHE A 25 -4.88 1.58 5.69
CA PHE A 25 -5.95 2.55 5.54
C PHE A 25 -7.22 1.87 5.01
N PRO A 26 -8.34 1.84 5.77
CA PRO A 26 -9.56 1.17 5.35
C PRO A 26 -10.39 2.03 4.40
N PHE A 27 -11.04 1.42 3.40
CA PHE A 27 -11.88 2.17 2.44
C PHE A 27 -13.12 2.80 3.09
N VAL A 28 -13.63 2.26 4.20
CA VAL A 28 -14.72 2.90 4.98
C VAL A 28 -14.36 4.30 5.50
N ALA A 29 -13.06 4.65 5.59
CA ALA A 29 -12.58 5.97 5.99
C ALA A 29 -12.27 6.88 4.79
N ASN A 30 -12.47 6.41 3.55
CA ASN A 30 -12.22 7.16 2.33
C ASN A 30 -13.51 7.84 1.83
N GLY A 31 -13.50 9.17 1.72
CA GLY A 31 -14.67 9.95 1.28
C GLY A 31 -15.19 9.58 -0.12
N ARG A 32 -14.30 9.25 -1.07
CA ARG A 32 -14.68 8.82 -2.42
C ARG A 32 -15.37 7.45 -2.38
N ALA A 33 -14.82 6.50 -1.64
CA ALA A 33 -15.40 5.18 -1.45
C ALA A 33 -16.77 5.25 -0.76
N LEU A 34 -16.94 6.13 0.23
CA LEU A 34 -18.24 6.41 0.84
C LEU A 34 -19.24 6.96 -0.20
N ALA A 35 -18.80 7.88 -1.05
CA ALA A 35 -19.64 8.48 -2.08
C ALA A 35 -20.03 7.49 -3.21
N SER A 36 -19.14 6.55 -3.58
CA SER A 36 -19.44 5.51 -4.57
C SER A 36 -20.13 4.27 -3.99
N GLY A 37 -20.19 4.14 -2.66
CA GLY A 37 -20.71 2.97 -1.96
C GLY A 37 -19.70 1.80 -1.88
N GLU A 38 -18.49 1.96 -2.40
CA GLU A 38 -17.44 0.94 -2.49
C GLU A 38 -16.54 0.91 -1.26
N THR A 39 -17.14 0.73 -0.09
CA THR A 39 -16.46 0.92 1.20
C THR A 39 -15.68 -0.30 1.71
N GLU A 40 -15.85 -1.45 1.05
CA GLU A 40 -15.24 -2.71 1.46
C GLU A 40 -13.74 -2.75 1.14
N GLY A 41 -12.92 -3.12 2.14
CA GLY A 41 -11.50 -3.42 1.96
C GLY A 41 -10.55 -2.37 2.56
N PHE A 42 -9.29 -2.39 2.12
CA PHE A 42 -8.22 -1.51 2.58
C PHE A 42 -7.03 -1.44 1.63
N VAL A 43 -6.19 -0.43 1.81
CA VAL A 43 -4.82 -0.38 1.31
C VAL A 43 -3.86 -0.63 2.47
N LYS A 44 -2.85 -1.49 2.27
CA LYS A 44 -1.77 -1.76 3.21
C LYS A 44 -0.43 -1.44 2.56
N VAL A 45 0.42 -0.71 3.26
CA VAL A 45 1.76 -0.32 2.83
C VAL A 45 2.77 -0.86 3.85
N ILE A 46 3.82 -1.48 3.37
CA ILE A 46 4.90 -2.05 4.16
C ILE A 46 6.15 -1.21 3.92
N LEU A 47 6.81 -0.81 5.00
CA LEU A 47 7.92 0.13 4.99
C LEU A 47 9.11 -0.47 5.72
N ASP A 48 10.31 -0.17 5.23
CA ASP A 48 11.51 -0.39 6.02
C ASP A 48 11.53 0.60 7.22
N ASN A 49 12.16 0.18 8.32
CA ASN A 49 12.19 0.99 9.53
C ASN A 49 13.32 2.04 9.54
N LYS A 50 14.35 1.88 8.72
CA LYS A 50 15.56 2.71 8.73
C LYS A 50 15.42 3.95 7.86
N TYR A 51 14.89 3.80 6.65
CA TYR A 51 14.81 4.87 5.65
C TYR A 51 13.36 5.26 5.31
N GLY A 52 12.40 4.38 5.57
CA GLY A 52 10.99 4.60 5.22
C GLY A 52 10.68 4.35 3.75
N GLU A 53 11.53 3.61 3.05
CA GLU A 53 11.31 3.04 1.73
C GLU A 53 10.08 2.12 1.75
N ILE A 54 9.29 2.18 0.67
CA ILE A 54 8.14 1.29 0.49
C ILE A 54 8.62 -0.05 -0.07
N LEU A 55 8.39 -1.11 0.72
CA LEU A 55 8.78 -2.48 0.39
C LEU A 55 7.65 -3.30 -0.23
N GLY A 56 6.40 -2.86 -0.05
CA GLY A 56 5.25 -3.52 -0.66
C GLY A 56 3.94 -2.78 -0.41
N ILE A 57 3.03 -2.86 -1.38
CA ILE A 57 1.69 -2.26 -1.33
C ILE A 57 0.67 -3.32 -1.72
N HIS A 58 -0.31 -3.54 -0.84
CA HIS A 58 -1.35 -4.55 -0.99
C HIS A 58 -2.72 -3.86 -0.91
N ILE A 59 -3.56 -4.08 -1.91
CA ILE A 59 -4.85 -3.42 -2.05
C ILE A 59 -5.93 -4.49 -2.14
N ILE A 60 -6.95 -4.37 -1.30
CA ILE A 60 -8.20 -5.12 -1.39
C ILE A 60 -9.31 -4.09 -1.45
N GLY A 61 -10.06 -4.00 -2.54
CA GLY A 61 -11.07 -2.96 -2.70
C GLY A 61 -11.60 -2.85 -4.13
N ALA A 62 -12.45 -1.87 -4.39
CA ALA A 62 -12.84 -1.52 -5.75
C ALA A 62 -11.66 -0.88 -6.49
N MET A 63 -11.51 -1.19 -7.79
CA MET A 63 -10.45 -0.69 -8.66
C MET A 63 -9.02 -1.01 -8.18
N ALA A 64 -8.82 -2.17 -7.53
CA ALA A 64 -7.51 -2.55 -7.00
C ALA A 64 -6.52 -2.80 -8.14
N ALA A 65 -6.99 -3.37 -9.25
CA ALA A 65 -6.17 -3.64 -10.43
C ALA A 65 -5.66 -2.36 -11.10
N GLU A 66 -6.43 -1.27 -11.07
CA GLU A 66 -6.02 0.02 -11.62
C GLU A 66 -5.08 0.75 -10.66
N MET A 67 -5.40 0.77 -9.36
CA MET A 67 -4.57 1.44 -8.34
C MET A 67 -3.19 0.81 -8.21
N ILE A 68 -3.05 -0.51 -8.41
CA ILE A 68 -1.75 -1.18 -8.28
C ILE A 68 -0.73 -0.69 -9.31
N SER A 69 -1.18 -0.14 -10.45
CA SER A 69 -0.28 0.45 -11.45
C SER A 69 0.55 1.60 -10.86
N GLN A 70 -0.07 2.47 -10.05
CA GLN A 70 0.66 3.54 -9.34
C GLN A 70 1.60 2.98 -8.27
N ALA A 71 1.16 1.94 -7.55
CA ALA A 71 1.99 1.27 -6.56
C ALA A 71 3.25 0.64 -7.19
N SER A 72 3.13 0.04 -8.37
CA SER A 72 4.27 -0.50 -9.11
C SER A 72 5.28 0.60 -9.50
N LEU A 73 4.81 1.77 -9.92
CA LEU A 73 5.68 2.90 -10.22
C LEU A 73 6.41 3.41 -8.97
N ILE A 74 5.70 3.53 -7.84
CA ILE A 74 6.27 3.92 -6.54
C ILE A 74 7.40 2.96 -6.14
N MET A 75 7.18 1.65 -6.28
CA MET A 75 8.17 0.62 -5.98
C MET A 75 9.39 0.70 -6.91
N GLU A 76 9.19 0.90 -8.21
CA GLU A 76 10.29 1.03 -9.19
C GLU A 76 11.16 2.27 -8.92
N MET A 77 10.58 3.32 -8.33
CA MET A 77 11.29 4.55 -7.95
C MET A 77 12.02 4.45 -6.61
N GLU A 78 11.90 3.33 -5.88
CA GLU A 78 12.43 3.18 -4.51
C GLU A 78 11.97 4.31 -3.58
N ALA A 79 10.74 4.80 -3.78
CA ALA A 79 10.24 5.98 -3.10
C ALA A 79 9.94 5.72 -1.62
N THR A 80 10.16 6.75 -0.80
CA THR A 80 9.81 6.72 0.62
C THR A 80 8.34 7.09 0.84
N ALA A 81 7.77 6.66 1.97
CA ALA A 81 6.42 7.06 2.36
C ALA A 81 6.27 8.59 2.46
N GLU A 82 7.30 9.31 2.89
CA GLU A 82 7.25 10.77 3.04
C GLU A 82 7.12 11.47 1.68
N GLU A 83 7.84 11.00 0.66
CA GLU A 83 7.74 11.52 -0.71
C GLU A 83 6.36 11.25 -1.32
N VAL A 84 5.80 10.06 -1.11
CA VAL A 84 4.46 9.72 -1.60
C VAL A 84 3.38 10.56 -0.91
N ILE A 85 3.51 10.82 0.40
CA ILE A 85 2.59 11.69 1.15
C ILE A 85 2.64 13.14 0.67
N ALA A 86 3.79 13.60 0.17
CA ALA A 86 3.99 14.97 -0.30
C ALA A 86 3.48 15.24 -1.73
N THR A 87 2.92 14.25 -2.41
CA THR A 87 2.34 14.37 -3.76
C THR A 87 0.90 14.87 -3.73
#